data_AF-A0AAE2TJD9-F1
#
_entry.id   AF-A0AAE2TJD9-F1
#
_cell.length_a   1.000
_cell.length_b   1.000
_cell.length_c   1.000
_cell.angle_alpha   90.00
_cell.angle_beta   90.00
_cell.angle_gamma   90.00
#
_symmetry.space_group_name_H-M   'P 1'
#
loop_
_entity.id
_entity.type
_entity.pdbx_description
1 polymer ?
#
loop_
_entity_poly.entity_id
_entity_poly.type
_entity_poly.pdbx_seq_one_letter_code
_entity_poly.pdbx_strand_id
1 'polypeptide(L)'
;MGEKSKSTGEAGETVAKKFLEKLGWNNLLEGYDIKCLHSAEHRINQSKRRTHGLDFFASYESPLINHRLDCIPVSMKYRKEYPKKNPTAEFKDFIIDISGAKECLKYNNIANLKKTKSIKQKKFSGVILWLAYNEDQETDIIERITDFRSTETFDNNYGTVYLVDNKRANFILGIFDFLKSGYSDYQHEFFYPKTSYQLNQDITTVRSSGEILPLQFVNSSVIPIKLIKEQKSDSEEILVLFSITGFDRDHFKRFVGMSYSLTVGWGNKIIFCFPDYHKLTHEHSISEVLHSFEDQKYANKIEVRKFSFGDFRKLED
;
A
#
# COMPACT_ATOMS: atom_id res chain seq x y z
N MET A 1 -23.34 24.96 4.13
CA MET A 1 -22.63 23.98 3.27
C MET A 1 -21.11 23.97 3.49
N GLY A 2 -20.46 25.12 3.73
CA GLY A 2 -19.01 25.18 3.97
C GLY A 2 -18.51 24.47 5.24
N GLU A 3 -19.21 24.58 6.37
CA GLU A 3 -18.76 23.96 7.64
C GLU A 3 -18.78 22.43 7.61
N LYS A 4 -19.83 21.82 7.04
CA LYS A 4 -19.89 20.35 6.86
C LYS A 4 -18.82 19.83 5.91
N SER A 5 -18.47 20.61 4.87
CA SER A 5 -17.38 20.24 3.95
C SER A 5 -16.02 20.34 4.64
N LYS A 6 -15.84 21.33 5.52
CA LYS A 6 -14.62 21.50 6.32
C LYS A 6 -14.45 20.37 7.33
N SER A 7 -15.51 20.01 8.05
CA SER A 7 -15.47 18.91 9.03
C SER A 7 -15.23 17.55 8.37
N THR A 8 -15.79 17.29 7.19
CA THR A 8 -15.49 16.08 6.41
C THR A 8 -14.05 16.08 5.90
N GLY A 9 -13.50 17.25 5.51
CA GLY A 9 -12.09 17.38 5.13
C GLY A 9 -11.15 17.04 6.29
N GLU A 10 -11.35 17.65 7.45
CA GLU A 10 -10.52 17.44 8.67
C GLU A 10 -10.58 15.97 9.16
N ALA A 11 -11.75 15.35 9.13
CA ALA A 11 -11.90 13.92 9.43
C ALA A 11 -11.13 13.05 8.42
N GLY A 12 -11.23 13.37 7.13
CA GLY A 12 -10.50 12.69 6.07
C GLY A 12 -8.98 12.77 6.22
N GLU A 13 -8.46 13.94 6.56
CA GLU A 13 -7.04 14.15 6.86
C GLU A 13 -6.59 13.33 8.08
N THR A 14 -7.40 13.29 9.14
CA THR A 14 -7.12 12.49 10.34
C THR A 14 -7.03 10.99 10.02
N VAL A 15 -8.01 10.46 9.27
CA VAL A 15 -8.02 9.07 8.79
C VAL A 15 -6.79 8.79 7.93
N ALA A 16 -6.49 9.68 6.97
CA ALA A 16 -5.35 9.54 6.08
C ALA A 16 -4.03 9.49 6.86
N LYS A 17 -3.81 10.44 7.78
CA LYS A 17 -2.61 10.50 8.60
C LYS A 17 -2.37 9.20 9.37
N LYS A 18 -3.36 8.75 10.15
CA LYS A 18 -3.25 7.51 10.94
C LYS A 18 -3.07 6.28 10.06
N PHE A 19 -3.72 6.25 8.89
CA PHE A 19 -3.53 5.17 7.93
C PHE A 19 -2.09 5.15 7.40
N LEU A 20 -1.55 6.28 6.96
CA LEU A 20 -0.18 6.40 6.45
C LEU A 20 0.87 6.10 7.52
N GLU A 21 0.65 6.51 8.77
CA GLU A 21 1.50 6.16 9.92
C GLU A 21 1.53 4.64 10.15
N LYS A 22 0.38 3.95 10.05
CA LYS A 22 0.35 2.48 10.11
C LYS A 22 1.19 1.83 9.01
N LEU A 23 1.35 2.46 7.84
CA LEU A 23 2.23 1.98 6.77
C LEU A 23 3.72 2.18 7.08
N GLY A 24 4.07 2.76 8.24
CA GLY A 24 5.43 3.14 8.61
C GLY A 24 5.85 4.50 8.03
N TRP A 25 4.94 5.30 7.48
CA TRP A 25 5.27 6.58 6.84
C TRP A 25 5.24 7.76 7.84
N ASN A 26 5.90 7.59 9.00
CA ASN A 26 5.72 8.39 10.24
C ASN A 26 6.21 9.85 10.24
N ASN A 27 6.71 10.39 9.12
CA ASN A 27 7.28 11.74 9.04
C ASN A 27 6.64 12.51 7.89
N LEU A 28 5.32 12.67 7.97
CA LEU A 28 4.50 13.33 6.96
C LEU A 28 4.66 14.86 7.08
N LEU A 29 4.80 15.53 5.95
CA LEU A 29 4.50 16.96 5.87
C LEU A 29 3.02 17.11 5.55
N GLU A 30 2.29 17.82 6.39
CA GLU A 30 0.82 18.00 6.29
C GLU A 30 0.50 19.37 5.68
N GLY A 31 -0.56 19.44 4.84
CA GLY A 31 -1.11 20.71 4.35
C GLY A 31 -0.08 21.61 3.65
N TYR A 32 0.72 21.05 2.74
CA TYR A 32 1.85 21.76 2.14
C TYR A 32 1.53 22.27 0.73
N ASP A 33 1.71 23.58 0.53
CA ASP A 33 1.56 24.21 -0.79
C ASP A 33 2.88 24.25 -1.57
N ILE A 34 2.86 23.69 -2.77
CA ILE A 34 3.97 23.76 -3.72
C ILE A 34 3.71 24.87 -4.73
N LYS A 35 4.66 25.80 -4.88
CA LYS A 35 4.60 26.79 -5.97
C LYS A 35 4.54 26.11 -7.33
N CYS A 36 3.57 26.50 -8.15
CA CYS A 36 3.44 26.01 -9.52
C CYS A 36 4.50 26.69 -10.41
N LEU A 37 5.36 25.89 -11.03
CA LEU A 37 6.38 26.37 -11.98
C LEU A 37 5.86 26.44 -13.42
N HIS A 38 4.79 25.70 -13.71
CA HIS A 38 4.20 25.52 -15.03
C HIS A 38 2.80 26.14 -15.12
N SER A 39 2.64 27.38 -14.63
CA SER A 39 1.33 28.02 -14.40
C SER A 39 0.43 28.12 -15.64
N ALA A 40 1.01 28.15 -16.84
CA ALA A 40 0.28 28.20 -18.11
C ALA A 40 -0.24 26.83 -18.58
N GLU A 41 0.43 25.75 -18.18
CA GLU A 41 0.10 24.36 -18.51
C GLU A 41 -0.83 23.75 -17.45
N HIS A 42 -0.57 24.02 -16.16
CA HIS A 42 -1.35 23.52 -15.04
C HIS A 42 -2.62 24.35 -14.75
N ARG A 43 -3.34 24.82 -15.76
CA ARG A 43 -4.50 25.72 -15.54
C ARG A 43 -5.61 25.04 -14.73
N ILE A 44 -6.30 25.83 -13.92
CA ILE A 44 -7.55 25.45 -13.25
C ILE A 44 -8.65 26.37 -13.76
N ASN A 45 -9.73 25.81 -14.32
CA ASN A 45 -10.89 26.60 -14.81
C ASN A 45 -10.46 27.81 -15.65
N GLN A 46 -9.60 27.57 -16.65
CA GLN A 46 -9.00 28.57 -17.55
C GLN A 46 -8.05 29.60 -16.92
N SER A 47 -7.89 29.60 -15.59
CA SER A 47 -6.99 30.47 -14.86
C SER A 47 -5.60 29.84 -14.65
N LYS A 48 -4.55 30.67 -14.66
CA LYS A 48 -3.19 30.22 -14.35
C LYS A 48 -3.11 29.74 -12.90
N ARG A 49 -2.60 28.53 -12.69
CA ARG A 49 -2.41 27.99 -11.34
C ARG A 49 -1.15 28.54 -10.71
N ARG A 50 -1.25 28.93 -9.43
CA ARG A 50 -0.16 29.52 -8.66
C ARG A 50 0.49 28.52 -7.70
N THR A 51 -0.30 27.62 -7.12
CA THR A 51 0.14 26.60 -6.17
C THR A 51 -0.56 25.27 -6.39
N HIS A 52 0.05 24.20 -5.91
CA HIS A 52 -0.53 22.88 -5.74
C HIS A 52 -0.60 22.57 -4.25
N GLY A 53 -1.80 22.42 -3.70
CA GLY A 53 -1.98 21.95 -2.33
C GLY A 53 -1.79 20.44 -2.27
N LEU A 54 -0.98 19.97 -1.34
CA LEU A 54 -0.87 18.57 -0.98
C LEU A 54 -1.40 18.36 0.43
N ASP A 55 -2.25 17.35 0.58
CA ASP A 55 -2.77 16.95 1.89
C ASP A 55 -1.61 16.38 2.73
N PHE A 56 -0.81 15.48 2.14
CA PHE A 56 0.42 14.97 2.76
C PHE A 56 1.57 14.85 1.76
N PHE A 57 2.79 14.91 2.27
CA PHE A 57 4.00 14.49 1.57
C PHE A 57 4.81 13.55 2.46
N ALA A 58 5.03 12.32 1.97
CA ALA A 58 5.92 11.35 2.58
C ALA A 58 7.21 11.21 1.76
N SER A 59 8.31 10.90 2.45
CA SER A 59 9.52 10.42 1.78
C SER A 59 10.29 9.43 2.64
N TYR A 60 10.87 8.42 2.02
CA TYR A 60 11.69 7.41 2.68
C TYR A 60 12.65 6.75 1.68
N GLU A 61 13.75 6.16 2.18
CA GLU A 61 14.61 5.33 1.36
C GLU A 61 13.89 4.03 1.02
N SER A 62 13.81 3.73 -0.27
CA SER A 62 13.03 2.63 -0.83
C SER A 62 13.53 1.28 -0.30
N PRO A 63 12.67 0.49 0.39
CA PRO A 63 13.08 -0.82 0.89
C PRO A 63 13.39 -1.84 -0.22
N LEU A 64 12.83 -1.63 -1.42
CA LEU A 64 12.94 -2.56 -2.55
C LEU A 64 14.08 -2.20 -3.54
N ILE A 65 14.54 -0.95 -3.52
CA ILE A 65 15.55 -0.43 -4.47
C ILE A 65 16.53 0.45 -3.71
N ASN A 66 17.76 -0.03 -3.60
CA ASN A 66 18.84 0.67 -2.91
C ASN A 66 19.12 2.06 -3.48
N HIS A 67 19.58 2.97 -2.62
CA HIS A 67 19.98 4.33 -2.99
C HIS A 67 18.88 5.15 -3.68
N ARG A 68 17.62 4.75 -3.52
CA ARG A 68 16.46 5.46 -4.07
C ARG A 68 15.65 6.09 -2.95
N LEU A 69 15.41 7.39 -3.07
CA LEU A 69 14.43 8.07 -2.24
C LEU A 69 13.08 8.05 -2.96
N ASP A 70 12.08 7.43 -2.34
CA ASP A 70 10.71 7.52 -2.80
C ASP A 70 10.09 8.81 -2.22
N CYS A 71 9.60 9.68 -3.11
CA CYS A 71 8.97 10.96 -2.80
C CYS A 71 7.48 10.86 -3.17
N ILE A 72 6.61 10.96 -2.17
CA ILE A 72 5.22 10.52 -2.27
C ILE A 72 4.29 11.67 -1.89
N PRO A 73 3.88 12.52 -2.84
CA PRO A 73 2.73 13.39 -2.62
C PRO A 73 1.48 12.54 -2.48
N VAL A 74 0.66 12.84 -1.48
CA VAL A 74 -0.60 12.17 -1.20
C VAL A 74 -1.73 13.19 -1.30
N SER A 75 -2.80 12.80 -1.99
CA SER A 75 -4.06 13.53 -1.94
C SER A 75 -5.17 12.68 -1.34
N MET A 76 -5.91 13.27 -0.40
CA MET A 76 -7.04 12.67 0.30
C MET A 76 -8.35 13.14 -0.33
N LYS A 77 -9.25 12.19 -0.60
CA LYS A 77 -10.61 12.41 -1.10
C LYS A 77 -11.57 11.66 -0.19
N TYR A 78 -12.02 12.33 0.87
CA TYR A 78 -12.96 11.78 1.86
C TYR A 78 -14.38 12.24 1.59
N ARG A 79 -15.34 11.31 1.58
CA ARG A 79 -16.73 11.62 1.24
C ARG A 79 -17.70 10.60 1.80
N LYS A 80 -18.99 10.90 1.69
CA LYS A 80 -20.07 10.01 2.12
C LYS A 80 -20.15 8.74 1.27
N GLU A 81 -20.35 8.89 -0.04
CA GLU A 81 -20.54 7.79 -0.99
C GLU A 81 -19.62 8.01 -2.20
N TYR A 82 -19.27 6.93 -2.89
CA TYR A 82 -18.59 7.05 -4.17
C TYR A 82 -19.52 7.62 -5.24
N PRO A 83 -19.00 8.31 -6.28
CA PRO A 83 -19.83 8.81 -7.36
C PRO A 83 -20.56 7.65 -8.06
N LYS A 84 -21.90 7.71 -8.11
CA LYS A 84 -22.71 6.68 -8.78
C LYS A 84 -22.55 6.73 -10.30
N LYS A 85 -22.34 7.92 -10.86
CA LYS A 85 -22.14 8.17 -12.29
C LYS A 85 -20.73 8.69 -12.54
N ASN A 86 -20.09 8.18 -13.60
CA ASN A 86 -18.80 8.66 -14.13
C ASN A 86 -17.63 8.74 -13.12
N PRO A 87 -17.34 7.71 -12.31
CA PRO A 87 -16.17 7.69 -11.43
C PRO A 87 -14.85 7.93 -12.16
N THR A 88 -14.74 7.48 -13.42
CA THR A 88 -13.55 7.69 -14.26
C THR A 88 -13.27 9.17 -14.52
N ALA A 89 -14.30 9.99 -14.76
CA ALA A 89 -14.11 11.42 -15.03
C ALA A 89 -13.54 12.14 -13.80
N GLU A 90 -14.10 11.85 -12.64
CA GLU A 90 -13.62 12.42 -11.38
C GLU A 90 -12.20 11.94 -11.02
N PHE A 91 -11.90 10.66 -11.27
CA PHE A 91 -10.54 10.15 -11.08
C PHE A 91 -9.52 10.80 -12.02
N LYS A 92 -9.90 11.14 -13.26
CA LYS A 92 -9.03 11.89 -14.18
C LYS A 92 -8.64 13.24 -13.60
N ASP A 93 -9.59 13.96 -12.99
CA ASP A 93 -9.31 15.25 -12.36
C ASP A 93 -8.29 15.09 -11.21
N PHE A 94 -8.43 14.05 -10.38
CA PHE A 94 -7.47 13.76 -9.32
C PHE A 94 -6.08 13.43 -9.85
N ILE A 95 -5.98 12.62 -10.92
CA ILE A 95 -4.71 12.30 -11.56
C ILE A 95 -4.04 13.54 -12.13
N ILE A 96 -4.79 14.41 -12.81
CA ILE A 96 -4.27 15.65 -13.38
C ILE A 96 -3.70 16.54 -12.27
N ASP A 97 -4.46 16.68 -11.19
CA ASP A 97 -4.08 17.51 -10.04
C ASP A 97 -2.76 17.05 -9.40
N ILE A 98 -2.68 15.76 -9.04
CA ILE A 98 -1.50 15.20 -8.38
C ILE A 98 -0.30 15.08 -9.34
N SER A 99 -0.53 14.87 -10.64
CA SER A 99 0.53 14.85 -11.65
C SER A 99 1.19 16.21 -11.81
N GLY A 100 0.40 17.28 -11.90
CA GLY A 100 0.94 18.65 -11.94
C GLY A 100 1.71 19.00 -10.65
N ALA A 101 1.21 18.56 -9.50
CA ALA A 101 1.90 18.74 -8.22
C ALA A 101 3.25 18.01 -8.21
N LYS A 102 3.28 16.74 -8.65
CA LYS A 102 4.50 15.94 -8.79
C LYS A 102 5.54 16.57 -9.71
N GLU A 103 5.11 17.16 -10.82
CA GLU A 103 6.01 17.83 -11.75
C GLU A 103 6.71 19.02 -11.09
N CYS A 104 5.97 19.88 -10.39
CA CYS A 104 6.56 21.00 -9.66
C CYS A 104 7.39 20.55 -8.45
N LEU A 105 7.00 19.46 -7.79
CA LEU A 105 7.67 18.91 -6.61
C LEU A 105 9.12 18.48 -6.89
N LYS A 106 9.44 18.05 -8.11
CA LYS A 106 10.81 17.67 -8.52
C LYS A 106 11.83 18.79 -8.28
N TYR A 107 11.38 20.03 -8.34
CA TYR A 107 12.20 21.24 -8.22
C TYR A 107 12.04 21.94 -6.85
N ASN A 108 11.17 21.42 -5.97
CA ASN A 108 10.97 21.99 -4.66
C ASN A 108 12.02 21.46 -3.64
N ASN A 109 12.45 22.32 -2.72
CA ASN A 109 13.41 21.97 -1.68
C ASN A 109 12.93 20.83 -0.78
N ILE A 110 11.61 20.64 -0.59
CA ILE A 110 11.09 19.55 0.25
C ILE A 110 11.49 18.17 -0.27
N ALA A 111 11.67 18.01 -1.59
CA ALA A 111 12.11 16.77 -2.18
C ALA A 111 13.57 16.42 -1.82
N ASN A 112 14.33 17.35 -1.24
CA ASN A 112 15.71 17.15 -0.79
C ASN A 112 15.84 16.90 0.73
N LEU A 113 14.77 17.04 1.53
CA LEU A 113 14.87 17.01 3.00
C LEU A 113 15.51 15.73 3.56
N LYS A 114 15.22 14.58 2.94
CA LYS A 114 15.78 13.27 3.33
C LYS A 114 16.88 12.75 2.40
N LYS A 115 17.43 13.62 1.55
CA LYS A 115 18.52 13.22 0.64
C LYS A 115 19.82 13.12 1.42
N THR A 116 20.34 11.90 1.59
CA THR A 116 21.67 11.63 2.12
C THR A 116 22.68 11.45 0.97
N LYS A 117 23.98 11.32 1.30
CA LYS A 117 25.03 11.02 0.31
C LYS A 117 24.85 9.65 -0.36
N SER A 118 24.17 8.70 0.30
CA SER A 118 23.91 7.36 -0.25
C SER A 118 22.79 7.38 -1.31
N ILE A 119 21.89 8.37 -1.30
CA ILE A 119 20.80 8.47 -2.26
C ILE A 119 21.31 8.94 -3.63
N LYS A 120 21.23 8.05 -4.63
CA LYS A 120 21.66 8.29 -6.02
C LYS A 120 20.51 8.69 -6.94
N GLN A 121 19.28 8.29 -6.61
CA GLN A 121 18.10 8.54 -7.43
C GLN A 121 16.87 8.90 -6.59
N LYS A 122 15.92 9.61 -7.21
CA LYS A 122 14.62 9.91 -6.60
C LYS A 122 13.50 9.45 -7.50
N LYS A 123 12.46 8.86 -6.91
CA LYS A 123 11.24 8.49 -7.63
C LYS A 123 10.07 9.28 -7.06
N PHE A 124 9.34 9.97 -7.92
CA PHE A 124 8.11 10.68 -7.56
C PHE A 124 6.92 9.84 -7.98
N SER A 125 6.08 9.45 -7.02
CA SER A 125 4.88 8.64 -7.26
C SER A 125 3.74 9.14 -6.40
N GLY A 126 2.59 9.43 -7.02
CA GLY A 126 1.45 10.00 -6.31
C GLY A 126 0.64 8.92 -5.62
N VAL A 127 0.00 9.25 -4.51
CA VAL A 127 -1.03 8.42 -3.88
C VAL A 127 -2.32 9.22 -3.80
N ILE A 128 -3.41 8.63 -4.25
CA ILE A 128 -4.75 9.15 -4.06
C ILE A 128 -5.44 8.20 -3.08
N LEU A 129 -5.78 8.70 -1.89
CA LEU A 129 -6.65 8.01 -0.96
C LEU A 129 -8.08 8.45 -1.25
N TRP A 130 -8.91 7.57 -1.77
CA TRP A 130 -10.30 7.88 -2.12
C TRP A 130 -11.24 7.01 -1.29
N LEU A 131 -11.72 7.54 -0.18
CA LEU A 131 -12.51 6.76 0.79
C LEU A 131 -13.93 7.31 0.92
N ALA A 132 -14.88 6.38 1.04
CA ALA A 132 -16.30 6.67 1.17
C ALA A 132 -16.85 6.05 2.47
N TYR A 133 -17.23 6.88 3.44
CA TYR A 133 -17.54 6.44 4.80
C TYR A 133 -18.92 5.76 4.96
N ASN A 134 -19.82 5.91 4.00
CA ASN A 134 -21.15 5.27 3.99
C ASN A 134 -21.22 4.04 3.08
N GLU A 135 -20.09 3.59 2.55
CA GLU A 135 -19.96 2.40 1.70
C GLU A 135 -19.39 1.23 2.50
N ASP A 136 -19.65 -0.01 2.06
CA ASP A 136 -19.12 -1.21 2.70
C ASP A 136 -17.58 -1.24 2.75
N GLN A 137 -17.05 -2.04 3.68
CA GLN A 137 -15.60 -2.16 3.88
C GLN A 137 -14.88 -2.67 2.64
N GLU A 138 -15.53 -3.55 1.89
CA GLU A 138 -15.00 -4.21 0.69
C GLU A 138 -15.38 -3.49 -0.62
N THR A 139 -16.02 -2.31 -0.57
CA THR A 139 -16.40 -1.57 -1.77
C THR A 139 -15.15 -1.22 -2.60
N ASP A 140 -15.14 -1.67 -3.86
CA ASP A 140 -14.04 -1.51 -4.81
C ASP A 140 -14.44 -0.45 -5.86
N ILE A 141 -13.95 0.78 -5.70
CA ILE A 141 -14.20 1.83 -6.73
C ILE A 141 -13.28 1.64 -7.93
N ILE A 142 -12.14 0.96 -7.74
CA ILE A 142 -11.15 0.74 -8.80
C ILE A 142 -11.77 -0.09 -9.92
N GLU A 143 -12.55 -1.13 -9.59
CA GLU A 143 -13.30 -1.95 -10.56
C GLU A 143 -14.30 -1.14 -11.41
N ARG A 144 -14.74 0.04 -10.93
CA ARG A 144 -15.71 0.90 -11.62
C ARG A 144 -15.04 1.99 -12.47
N ILE A 145 -13.72 2.16 -12.38
CA ILE A 145 -12.95 3.11 -13.20
C ILE A 145 -12.63 2.42 -14.53
N THR A 146 -13.55 2.49 -15.48
CA THR A 146 -13.41 1.92 -16.82
C THR A 146 -13.06 2.98 -17.85
N ASP A 147 -12.61 2.55 -19.03
CA ASP A 147 -12.41 3.41 -20.22
C ASP A 147 -11.53 4.64 -19.98
N PHE A 148 -10.54 4.49 -19.07
CA PHE A 148 -9.55 5.52 -18.82
C PHE A 148 -8.65 5.70 -20.05
N ARG A 149 -9.02 6.63 -20.92
CA ARG A 149 -8.17 7.12 -22.00
C ARG A 149 -7.45 8.38 -21.55
N SER A 150 -6.12 8.39 -21.69
CA SER A 150 -5.35 9.63 -21.63
C SER A 150 -5.91 10.58 -22.67
N THR A 151 -6.48 11.70 -22.25
CA THR A 151 -6.91 12.75 -23.19
C THR A 151 -5.69 13.51 -23.66
N GLU A 152 -5.73 14.01 -24.90
CA GLU A 152 -4.64 14.75 -25.59
C GLU A 152 -4.20 16.05 -24.87
N THR A 153 -4.92 16.46 -23.83
CA THR A 153 -4.69 17.71 -23.08
C THR A 153 -3.48 17.67 -22.13
N PHE A 154 -2.87 16.51 -21.89
CA PHE A 154 -1.64 16.36 -21.11
C PHE A 154 -0.66 15.45 -21.88
N ASP A 155 0.13 16.03 -22.76
CA ASP A 155 1.23 15.36 -23.49
C ASP A 155 2.36 14.87 -22.55
N ASN A 156 2.33 15.27 -21.28
CA ASN A 156 3.37 14.96 -20.29
C ASN A 156 2.94 13.81 -19.37
N ASN A 157 3.58 12.66 -19.58
CA ASN A 157 3.67 11.48 -18.70
C ASN A 157 3.21 11.71 -17.24
N TYR A 158 1.98 11.28 -16.91
CA TYR A 158 1.42 11.28 -15.54
C TYR A 158 2.35 10.59 -14.51
N GLY A 159 3.26 9.74 -14.99
CA GLY A 159 4.09 8.87 -14.18
C GLY A 159 3.24 7.92 -13.34
N THR A 160 3.79 7.43 -12.25
CA THR A 160 3.08 6.46 -11.39
C THR A 160 2.17 7.18 -10.39
N VAL A 161 0.90 6.78 -10.35
CA VAL A 161 -0.08 7.19 -9.34
C VAL A 161 -0.78 5.93 -8.81
N TYR A 162 -0.82 5.79 -7.49
CA TYR A 162 -1.49 4.70 -6.79
C TYR A 162 -2.84 5.20 -6.27
N LEU A 163 -3.88 4.38 -6.38
CA LEU A 163 -5.21 4.68 -5.89
C LEU A 163 -5.58 3.70 -4.77
N VAL A 164 -5.90 4.21 -3.60
CA VAL A 164 -6.34 3.41 -2.45
C VAL A 164 -7.80 3.71 -2.20
N ASP A 165 -8.64 2.70 -2.31
CA ASP A 165 -10.06 2.77 -2.01
C ASP A 165 -10.41 2.06 -0.70
N ASN A 166 -11.71 1.97 -0.38
CA ASN A 166 -12.19 1.31 0.83
C ASN A 166 -11.62 -0.10 0.96
N LYS A 167 -11.78 -0.95 -0.07
CA LYS A 167 -11.29 -2.33 -0.06
C LYS A 167 -9.80 -2.41 0.20
N ARG A 168 -8.98 -1.59 -0.47
CA ARG A 168 -7.51 -1.59 -0.27
C ARG A 168 -7.11 -1.10 1.11
N ALA A 169 -7.69 0.00 1.59
CA ALA A 169 -7.41 0.53 2.92
C ALA A 169 -7.80 -0.46 4.01
N ASN A 170 -9.02 -1.01 3.93
CA ASN A 170 -9.54 -1.94 4.92
C ASN A 170 -8.84 -3.31 4.86
N PHE A 171 -8.36 -3.75 3.69
CA PHE A 171 -7.52 -4.93 3.60
C PHE A 171 -6.25 -4.76 4.45
N ILE A 172 -5.52 -3.67 4.25
CA ILE A 172 -4.29 -3.38 5.00
C ILE A 172 -4.58 -3.21 6.50
N LEU A 173 -5.67 -2.53 6.87
CA LEU A 173 -6.07 -2.40 8.27
C LEU A 173 -6.45 -3.75 8.90
N GLY A 174 -7.10 -4.63 8.14
CA GLY A 174 -7.43 -5.99 8.56
C GLY A 174 -6.19 -6.84 8.86
N ILE A 175 -5.10 -6.63 8.11
CA ILE A 175 -3.80 -7.24 8.41
C ILE A 175 -3.34 -6.79 9.81
N PHE A 176 -3.32 -5.49 10.10
CA PHE A 176 -2.90 -5.00 11.42
C PHE A 176 -3.80 -5.49 12.55
N ASP A 177 -5.12 -5.55 12.34
CA ASP A 177 -6.07 -6.09 13.33
C ASP A 177 -5.81 -7.58 13.60
N PHE A 178 -5.51 -8.37 12.56
CA PHE A 178 -5.13 -9.78 12.69
C PHE A 178 -3.82 -9.95 13.47
N LEU A 179 -2.79 -9.17 13.13
CA LEU A 179 -1.49 -9.22 13.81
C LEU A 179 -1.63 -8.83 15.28
N LYS A 180 -2.37 -7.75 15.58
CA LYS A 180 -2.59 -7.27 16.95
C LYS A 180 -3.35 -8.28 17.82
N SER A 181 -4.31 -9.00 17.25
CA SER A 181 -5.14 -9.94 18.01
C SER A 181 -4.52 -11.32 18.19
N GLY A 182 -3.78 -11.82 17.19
CA GLY A 182 -3.21 -13.17 17.20
C GLY A 182 -1.73 -13.25 17.53
N TYR A 183 -0.99 -12.13 17.41
CA TYR A 183 0.48 -12.11 17.44
C TYR A 183 1.03 -10.86 18.14
N SER A 184 0.36 -10.39 19.21
CA SER A 184 0.77 -9.19 19.96
C SER A 184 2.15 -9.29 20.62
N ASP A 185 2.64 -10.51 20.86
CA ASP A 185 3.95 -10.83 21.42
C ASP A 185 5.03 -11.05 20.35
N TYR A 186 4.69 -10.90 19.06
CA TYR A 186 5.64 -10.93 17.96
C TYR A 186 5.92 -9.50 17.46
N GLN A 187 7.18 -9.24 17.10
CA GLN A 187 7.50 -8.13 16.22
C GLN A 187 7.02 -8.48 14.80
N HIS A 188 6.47 -7.50 14.10
CA HIS A 188 6.02 -7.68 12.73
C HIS A 188 6.76 -6.72 11.80
N GLU A 189 7.20 -7.25 10.67
CA GLU A 189 7.88 -6.50 9.63
C GLU A 189 7.27 -6.84 8.27
N PHE A 190 7.19 -5.89 7.36
CA PHE A 190 6.90 -6.17 5.96
C PHE A 190 8.06 -6.95 5.36
N PHE A 191 7.77 -8.07 4.71
CA PHE A 191 8.78 -8.83 4.02
C PHE A 191 9.11 -8.18 2.67
N TYR A 192 10.40 -8.03 2.36
CA TYR A 192 10.87 -7.44 1.11
C TYR A 192 11.49 -8.55 0.25
N PRO A 193 10.76 -9.05 -0.77
CA PRO A 193 11.29 -10.04 -1.69
C PRO A 193 12.57 -9.54 -2.34
N LYS A 194 13.60 -10.39 -2.37
CA LYS A 194 14.87 -10.04 -3.00
C LYS A 194 14.67 -9.77 -4.48
N THR A 195 15.09 -8.59 -4.94
CA THR A 195 15.09 -8.25 -6.37
C THR A 195 16.51 -8.26 -6.92
N SER A 196 16.67 -8.42 -8.24
CA SER A 196 17.98 -8.31 -8.91
C SER A 196 18.67 -6.96 -8.67
N TYR A 197 17.89 -5.90 -8.42
CA TYR A 197 18.41 -4.58 -8.04
C TYR A 197 19.12 -4.56 -6.69
N GLN A 198 18.79 -5.47 -5.78
CA GLN A 198 19.45 -5.63 -4.48
C GLN A 198 20.69 -6.56 -4.56
N LEU A 199 20.73 -7.48 -5.53
CA LEU A 199 21.83 -8.47 -5.67
C LEU A 199 23.15 -7.88 -6.20
N ASN A 200 23.09 -6.74 -6.90
CA ASN A 200 24.26 -6.11 -7.54
C ASN A 200 24.95 -5.04 -6.66
N GLN A 201 24.69 -5.01 -5.36
CA GLN A 201 25.13 -3.92 -4.47
C GLN A 201 25.61 -4.44 -3.10
N ASP A 202 26.13 -3.53 -2.27
CA ASP A 202 26.76 -3.85 -0.98
C ASP A 202 25.82 -4.68 -0.08
N ILE A 203 26.18 -5.94 0.11
CA ILE A 203 25.40 -6.94 0.85
C ILE A 203 25.16 -6.53 2.30
N THR A 204 26.00 -5.64 2.85
CA THR A 204 25.89 -5.13 4.22
C THR A 204 24.66 -4.21 4.43
N THR A 205 24.04 -3.75 3.34
CA THR A 205 22.88 -2.84 3.39
C THR A 205 21.56 -3.49 3.03
N VAL A 206 21.57 -4.74 2.54
CA VAL A 206 20.36 -5.43 2.08
C VAL A 206 19.54 -5.92 3.27
N ARG A 207 18.29 -5.46 3.37
CA ARG A 207 17.32 -5.92 4.37
C ARG A 207 16.25 -6.79 3.70
N SER A 208 15.92 -7.92 4.31
CA SER A 208 14.85 -8.81 3.86
C SER A 208 13.47 -8.41 4.40
N SER A 209 13.42 -7.47 5.34
CA SER A 209 12.20 -7.02 5.99
C SER A 209 12.39 -5.69 6.72
N GLY A 210 11.30 -5.04 7.13
CA GLY A 210 11.31 -3.87 8.02
C GLY A 210 9.93 -3.25 8.22
N GLU A 211 9.88 -2.09 8.87
CA GLU A 211 8.63 -1.47 9.32
C GLU A 211 7.87 -0.66 8.24
N ILE A 212 8.49 -0.42 7.08
CA ILE A 212 7.91 0.44 6.04
C ILE A 212 7.20 -0.42 5.00
N LEU A 213 5.88 -0.25 4.85
CA LEU A 213 5.18 -0.82 3.70
C LEU A 213 5.68 -0.10 2.44
N PRO A 214 6.33 -0.79 1.49
CA PRO A 214 6.74 -0.16 0.24
C PRO A 214 5.51 0.32 -0.51
N LEU A 215 5.59 1.51 -1.11
CA LEU A 215 4.50 2.09 -1.91
C LEU A 215 3.93 1.10 -2.94
N GLN A 216 4.79 0.25 -3.53
CA GLN A 216 4.39 -0.76 -4.51
C GLN A 216 3.41 -1.80 -3.92
N PHE A 217 3.41 -1.99 -2.61
CA PHE A 217 2.55 -2.96 -1.93
C PHE A 217 1.18 -2.41 -1.55
N VAL A 218 0.99 -1.08 -1.54
CA VAL A 218 -0.28 -0.45 -1.16
C VAL A 218 -1.46 -0.92 -2.02
N ASN A 219 -1.20 -1.20 -3.31
CA ASN A 219 -2.18 -1.74 -4.26
C ASN A 219 -2.00 -3.25 -4.51
N SER A 220 -1.13 -3.93 -3.77
CA SER A 220 -0.89 -5.35 -3.97
C SER A 220 -2.11 -6.17 -3.52
N SER A 221 -2.40 -7.24 -4.24
CA SER A 221 -3.41 -8.23 -3.81
C SER A 221 -2.86 -9.22 -2.79
N VAL A 222 -1.53 -9.27 -2.63
CA VAL A 222 -0.87 -10.09 -1.61
C VAL A 222 0.16 -9.27 -0.86
N ILE A 223 0.09 -9.29 0.47
CA ILE A 223 1.07 -8.62 1.33
C ILE A 223 1.78 -9.65 2.21
N PRO A 224 3.10 -9.81 2.08
CA PRO A 224 3.89 -10.70 2.91
C PRO A 224 4.37 -9.99 4.18
N ILE A 225 4.19 -10.63 5.33
CA ILE A 225 4.62 -10.17 6.66
C ILE A 225 5.57 -11.21 7.25
N LYS A 226 6.68 -10.75 7.83
CA LYS A 226 7.56 -11.53 8.68
C LYS A 226 7.19 -11.25 10.13
N LEU A 227 6.89 -12.30 10.88
CA LEU A 227 6.75 -12.24 12.34
C LEU A 227 8.01 -12.80 12.99
N ILE A 228 8.47 -12.12 14.04
CA ILE A 228 9.69 -12.46 14.77
C ILE A 228 9.37 -12.48 16.26
N LYS A 229 9.64 -13.61 16.92
CA LYS A 229 9.59 -13.71 18.38
C LYS A 229 10.95 -14.11 18.90
N GLU A 230 11.60 -13.18 19.57
CA GLU A 230 12.88 -13.42 20.24
C GLU A 230 12.66 -14.37 21.41
N GLN A 231 13.41 -15.48 21.43
CA GLN A 231 13.50 -16.36 22.59
C GLN A 231 14.95 -16.37 23.10
N LYS A 232 15.16 -16.90 24.31
CA LYS A 232 16.47 -16.85 25.00
C LYS A 232 17.62 -17.50 24.22
N SER A 233 17.33 -18.44 23.31
CA SER A 233 18.34 -19.22 22.58
C SER A 233 18.14 -19.26 21.07
N ASP A 234 16.97 -18.86 20.56
CA ASP A 234 16.65 -18.84 19.13
C ASP A 234 15.49 -17.86 18.87
N SER A 235 15.31 -17.42 17.62
CA SER A 235 14.19 -16.59 17.20
C SER A 235 13.19 -17.43 16.41
N GLU A 236 11.92 -17.42 16.80
CA GLU A 236 10.87 -18.00 15.97
C GLU A 236 10.49 -17.01 14.86
N GLU A 237 10.64 -17.44 13.61
CA GLU A 237 10.25 -16.65 12.44
C GLU A 237 9.11 -17.30 11.66
N ILE A 238 8.08 -16.52 11.36
CA ILE A 238 6.89 -16.96 10.64
C ILE A 238 6.66 -16.04 9.43
N LEU A 239 6.49 -16.63 8.25
CA LEU A 239 5.99 -15.91 7.08
C LEU A 239 4.47 -15.96 7.08
N VAL A 240 3.83 -14.80 7.01
CA VAL A 240 2.38 -14.67 6.83
C VAL A 240 2.09 -14.02 5.48
N LEU A 241 1.29 -14.67 4.63
CA LEU A 241 0.83 -14.11 3.36
C LEU A 241 -0.66 -13.78 3.46
N PHE A 242 -1.00 -12.51 3.33
CA PHE A 242 -2.39 -12.05 3.30
C PHE A 242 -2.87 -11.87 1.87
N SER A 243 -4.03 -12.46 1.55
CA SER A 243 -4.72 -12.28 0.27
C SER A 243 -5.87 -11.29 0.43
N ILE A 244 -5.99 -10.32 -0.47
CA ILE A 244 -7.19 -9.46 -0.54
C ILE A 244 -8.40 -10.20 -1.12
N THR A 245 -8.16 -11.23 -1.92
CA THR A 245 -9.20 -12.05 -2.54
C THR A 245 -9.47 -13.30 -1.72
N GLY A 246 -10.67 -13.87 -1.89
CA GLY A 246 -11.06 -15.14 -1.30
C GLY A 246 -10.18 -16.33 -1.71
N PHE A 247 -10.39 -17.44 -1.02
CA PHE A 247 -9.71 -18.71 -1.26
C PHE A 247 -10.07 -19.25 -2.64
N ASP A 248 -9.04 -19.60 -3.39
CA ASP A 248 -9.14 -20.34 -4.64
C ASP A 248 -8.01 -21.38 -4.67
N ARG A 249 -8.30 -22.58 -5.19
CA ARG A 249 -7.36 -23.71 -5.15
C ARG A 249 -6.07 -23.41 -5.94
N ASP A 250 -6.19 -22.76 -7.08
CA ASP A 250 -5.04 -22.43 -7.92
C ASP A 250 -4.25 -21.23 -7.35
N HIS A 251 -4.94 -20.27 -6.73
CA HIS A 251 -4.28 -19.23 -5.93
C HIS A 251 -3.55 -19.83 -4.73
N PHE A 252 -4.14 -20.77 -4.00
CA PHE A 252 -3.48 -21.46 -2.88
C PHE A 252 -2.24 -22.21 -3.34
N LYS A 253 -2.30 -22.97 -4.45
CA LYS A 253 -1.13 -23.64 -5.02
C LYS A 253 -0.01 -22.65 -5.38
N ARG A 254 -0.36 -21.47 -5.91
CA ARG A 254 0.59 -20.38 -6.16
C ARG A 254 1.18 -19.80 -4.87
N PHE A 255 0.40 -19.67 -3.80
CA PHE A 255 0.90 -19.25 -2.48
C PHE A 255 1.92 -20.24 -1.91
N VAL A 256 1.68 -21.55 -2.04
CA VAL A 256 2.66 -22.58 -1.62
C VAL A 256 3.98 -22.41 -2.39
N GLY A 257 3.93 -22.30 -3.72
CA GLY A 257 5.14 -22.10 -4.53
C GLY A 257 5.85 -20.77 -4.24
N MET A 258 5.09 -19.69 -4.09
CA MET A 258 5.63 -18.36 -3.78
C MET A 258 6.30 -18.33 -2.41
N SER A 259 5.62 -18.80 -1.37
CA SER A 259 6.20 -18.87 -0.02
C SER A 259 7.49 -19.70 0.00
N TYR A 260 7.56 -20.78 -0.78
CA TYR A 260 8.77 -21.61 -0.86
C TYR A 260 9.93 -20.82 -1.47
N SER A 261 9.66 -20.04 -2.52
CA SER A 261 10.65 -19.17 -3.14
C SER A 261 11.08 -17.99 -2.25
N LEU A 262 10.15 -17.40 -1.48
CA LEU A 262 10.46 -16.27 -0.59
C LEU A 262 11.28 -16.71 0.62
N THR A 263 10.92 -17.84 1.19
CA THR A 263 11.59 -18.40 2.36
C THR A 263 12.82 -19.19 2.01
N VAL A 264 13.03 -19.69 0.78
CA VAL A 264 14.09 -20.68 0.50
C VAL A 264 14.06 -21.82 1.55
N GLY A 265 12.88 -22.12 2.12
CA GLY A 265 12.67 -23.06 3.22
C GLY A 265 12.94 -22.57 4.67
N TRP A 266 13.50 -21.37 4.89
CA TRP A 266 13.69 -20.79 6.23
C TRP A 266 12.37 -20.23 6.77
N GLY A 267 11.92 -20.78 7.89
CA GLY A 267 10.63 -20.47 8.49
C GLY A 267 10.16 -21.65 9.32
N ASN A 268 9.84 -21.39 10.57
CA ASN A 268 9.35 -22.41 11.50
C ASN A 268 7.90 -22.77 11.14
N LYS A 269 7.17 -21.76 10.66
CA LYS A 269 5.77 -21.85 10.27
C LYS A 269 5.46 -20.89 9.13
N ILE A 270 4.48 -21.24 8.31
CA ILE A 270 4.00 -20.41 7.21
C ILE A 270 2.48 -20.32 7.31
N ILE A 271 1.94 -19.11 7.21
CA ILE A 271 0.51 -18.86 7.40
C ILE A 271 -0.04 -18.15 6.18
N PHE A 272 -1.09 -18.71 5.57
CA PHE A 272 -1.82 -18.04 4.51
C PHE A 272 -3.18 -17.56 5.04
N CYS A 273 -3.46 -16.28 4.85
CA CYS A 273 -4.66 -15.63 5.33
C CYS A 273 -5.57 -15.27 4.15
N PHE A 274 -6.79 -15.81 4.14
CA PHE A 274 -7.85 -15.47 3.17
C PHE A 274 -9.08 -14.94 3.91
N PRO A 275 -9.82 -13.97 3.34
CA PRO A 275 -10.94 -13.32 4.03
C PRO A 275 -12.15 -14.23 4.21
N ASP A 276 -12.34 -15.20 3.32
CA ASP A 276 -13.48 -16.13 3.26
C ASP A 276 -13.10 -17.57 3.68
N TYR A 277 -11.87 -17.79 4.16
CA TYR A 277 -11.43 -19.15 4.50
C TYR A 277 -12.36 -19.78 5.53
N HIS A 278 -12.83 -20.98 5.23
CA HIS A 278 -13.60 -21.80 6.14
C HIS A 278 -13.11 -23.25 6.08
N LYS A 279 -12.82 -23.82 7.26
CA LYS A 279 -12.17 -25.13 7.37
C LYS A 279 -12.98 -26.23 6.69
N LEU A 280 -14.29 -26.33 6.99
CA LEU A 280 -15.15 -27.40 6.45
C LEU A 280 -15.29 -27.39 4.93
N THR A 281 -15.09 -26.24 4.27
CA THR A 281 -15.27 -26.10 2.83
C THR A 281 -13.95 -26.22 2.07
N HIS A 282 -12.84 -25.80 2.67
CA HIS A 282 -11.55 -25.65 1.97
C HIS A 282 -10.48 -26.65 2.38
N GLU A 283 -10.62 -27.33 3.53
CA GLU A 283 -9.59 -28.24 4.06
C GLU A 283 -9.24 -29.37 3.09
N HIS A 284 -10.23 -29.99 2.44
CA HIS A 284 -9.99 -31.04 1.45
C HIS A 284 -9.11 -30.55 0.29
N SER A 285 -9.47 -29.41 -0.31
CA SER A 285 -8.69 -28.82 -1.41
C SER A 285 -7.28 -28.42 -0.99
N ILE A 286 -7.10 -27.93 0.24
CA ILE A 286 -5.78 -27.63 0.81
C ILE A 286 -4.96 -28.91 0.93
N SER A 287 -5.51 -29.97 1.52
CA SER A 287 -4.83 -31.26 1.69
C SER A 287 -4.39 -31.88 0.37
N GLU A 288 -5.25 -31.86 -0.66
CA GLU A 288 -4.88 -32.33 -2.01
C GLU A 288 -3.68 -31.57 -2.57
N VAL A 289 -3.70 -30.24 -2.46
CA VAL A 289 -2.63 -29.40 -2.99
C VAL A 289 -1.34 -29.68 -2.23
N LEU A 290 -1.36 -29.69 -0.89
CA LEU A 290 -0.17 -29.97 -0.07
C LEU A 290 0.40 -31.38 -0.30
N HIS A 291 -0.46 -32.39 -0.48
CA HIS A 291 -0.02 -33.75 -0.80
C HIS A 291 0.70 -33.85 -2.16
N SER A 292 0.36 -32.95 -3.11
CA SER A 292 0.99 -32.93 -4.43
C SER A 292 2.39 -32.30 -4.46
N PHE A 293 2.86 -31.69 -3.37
CA PHE A 293 4.22 -31.12 -3.29
C PHE A 293 5.26 -32.17 -2.89
N GLU A 294 6.45 -32.15 -3.50
CA GLU A 294 7.51 -33.11 -3.18
C GLU A 294 8.09 -32.92 -1.78
N ASP A 295 8.33 -31.67 -1.37
CA ASP A 295 8.84 -31.36 -0.03
C ASP A 295 7.72 -31.36 1.01
N GLN A 296 7.42 -32.54 1.52
CA GLN A 296 6.42 -32.73 2.59
C GLN A 296 6.84 -32.08 3.92
N LYS A 297 8.16 -31.92 4.18
CA LYS A 297 8.61 -31.22 5.40
C LYS A 297 8.22 -29.75 5.34
N TYR A 298 8.34 -29.15 4.16
CA TYR A 298 7.88 -27.78 3.92
C TYR A 298 6.36 -27.67 3.97
N ALA A 299 5.64 -28.56 3.26
CA ALA A 299 4.18 -28.55 3.22
C ALA A 299 3.55 -28.63 4.62
N ASN A 300 4.14 -29.41 5.53
CA ASN A 300 3.67 -29.56 6.92
C ASN A 300 3.84 -28.30 7.78
N LYS A 301 4.60 -27.28 7.32
CA LYS A 301 4.73 -26.00 8.02
C LYS A 301 3.58 -25.04 7.71
N ILE A 302 2.75 -25.35 6.72
CA ILE A 302 1.74 -24.44 6.18
C ILE A 302 0.44 -24.55 6.97
N GLU A 303 -0.07 -23.40 7.39
CA GLU A 303 -1.35 -23.23 8.05
C GLU A 303 -2.19 -22.23 7.25
N VAL A 304 -3.50 -22.44 7.22
CA VAL A 304 -4.44 -21.50 6.60
C VAL A 304 -5.34 -20.89 7.68
N ARG A 305 -5.50 -19.57 7.63
CA ARG A 305 -6.30 -18.80 8.58
C ARG A 305 -7.28 -17.91 7.86
N LYS A 306 -8.39 -17.63 8.55
CA LYS A 306 -9.31 -16.57 8.18
C LYS A 306 -8.83 -15.27 8.81
N PHE A 307 -8.97 -14.17 8.09
CA PHE A 307 -8.90 -12.83 8.65
C PHE A 307 -10.12 -12.02 8.20
N SER A 308 -10.29 -10.83 8.75
CA SER A 308 -11.37 -9.92 8.36
C SER A 308 -10.78 -8.60 7.90
N PHE A 309 -11.47 -7.93 6.98
CA PHE A 309 -11.16 -6.56 6.62
C PHE A 309 -11.30 -5.67 7.86
N GLY A 310 -10.40 -4.69 7.96
CA GLY A 310 -10.46 -3.66 8.98
C GLY A 310 -11.49 -2.59 8.64
N ASP A 311 -11.43 -1.48 9.35
CA ASP A 311 -12.34 -0.36 9.14
C ASP A 311 -11.62 0.98 9.34
N PHE A 312 -11.37 1.70 8.24
CA PHE A 312 -10.70 3.00 8.29
C PHE A 312 -11.49 4.04 9.08
N ARG A 313 -12.81 3.86 9.26
CA ARG A 313 -13.67 4.80 10.00
C ARG A 313 -13.30 4.82 11.49
N LYS A 314 -12.72 3.72 12.00
CA LYS A 314 -12.15 3.67 13.36
C LYS A 314 -10.93 4.58 13.54
N LEU A 315 -10.43 5.19 12.47
CA LEU A 315 -9.32 6.15 12.51
C LEU A 315 -9.81 7.61 12.57
N GLU A 316 -11.12 7.87 12.53
CA GLU A 316 -11.67 9.24 12.63
C GLU A 316 -11.36 9.89 14.00
N ASP A 317 -11.28 9.08 15.06
CA ASP A 317 -11.11 9.53 16.46
C ASP A 317 -9.66 9.50 16.95
#